data_AF-A0A702DRG7-F1
#
_entry.id   AF-A0A702DRG7-F1
#
_cell.length_a   1.000
_cell.length_b   1.000
_cell.length_c   1.000
_cell.angle_alpha   90.00
_cell.angle_beta   90.00
_cell.angle_gamma   90.00
#
_symmetry.space_group_name_H-M   'P 1'
#
loop_
_entity.id
_entity.type
_entity.pdbx_description
1 polymer ?
#
loop_
_entity_poly.entity_id
_entity_poly.type
_entity_poly.pdbx_seq_one_letter_code
_entity_poly.pdbx_strand_id
1 'polypeptide(L)'
;KDDDHHFEAKKKTFSRPTKKGVKKASNCYDYLATRGITRETADLFRVSDAVVWYHDENREVPAVAYPYIRNGELLQVKRIGTERPNGKKLIMAEADCEPCLFGWQALDKSTRLVVLCEGEIDCMTFTQLGYDALSVPFGGGKGAKQQWIEYEYHNLDRFQEIWLCLDNDDVGREAAKEIARRLGEHRCRLVELPHKDINDCLMSGMDSESILEHMERAKFFDPDELCSAGDLLQETIEAFEHRDVGLFTSPWTSLNYNFKFRAGELTLVNGVNGHGKTELVGHIAVAAMNQGVRTCIASLELKPGKMLARLTRQAICTASPKREEIVMTNEWFSDRLWVFKLTGTAKAGRLLEIFAYARRRYGIDLFVIDNLAKCGLDEEDYGGQKEFIDTLCDFKNEHNCHVLLVTDARKTNEAAPTGKMDVKGTGALTDMPDNVMSVWRNIPRELAQRKAEKMGYESLDKDEQAAIQMPASMIRLLKQREGEGWVGDIGANFDTRSHQFLEGEKQPFNYLVGKPQSEVDLEWEAGNVTRY
;
A
#
# COMPACT_ATOMS: atom_id res chain seq x y z
N LYS A 1 -36.68 -17.07 -6.71
CA LYS A 1 -36.59 -17.50 -8.14
C LYS A 1 -35.33 -16.85 -8.61
N ASP A 2 -34.27 -17.64 -8.61
CA ASP A 2 -32.91 -17.20 -8.88
C ASP A 2 -32.65 -17.55 -10.34
N ASP A 3 -32.58 -16.53 -11.17
CA ASP A 3 -32.59 -16.64 -12.64
C ASP A 3 -31.14 -16.69 -13.16
N ASP A 4 -30.27 -17.41 -12.44
CA ASP A 4 -28.82 -17.38 -12.64
C ASP A 4 -28.40 -18.41 -13.71
N HIS A 5 -28.59 -18.03 -14.97
CA HIS A 5 -28.22 -18.81 -16.15
C HIS A 5 -26.68 -18.93 -16.37
N HIS A 6 -25.85 -18.54 -15.41
CA HIS A 6 -24.38 -18.50 -15.58
C HIS A 6 -23.71 -19.88 -15.47
N PHE A 7 -24.38 -20.88 -14.88
CA PHE A 7 -23.83 -22.22 -14.62
C PHE A 7 -24.53 -23.35 -15.40
N GLU A 8 -25.33 -23.05 -16.44
CA GLU A 8 -25.75 -24.10 -17.39
C GLU A 8 -24.50 -24.67 -18.08
N ALA A 9 -24.02 -25.82 -17.58
CA ALA A 9 -22.86 -26.50 -18.12
C ALA A 9 -22.98 -26.61 -19.64
N LYS A 10 -22.01 -26.05 -20.39
CA LYS A 10 -21.93 -26.21 -21.84
C LYS A 10 -22.06 -27.69 -22.14
N LYS A 11 -23.04 -28.08 -22.96
CA LYS A 11 -23.27 -29.47 -23.40
C LYS A 11 -22.05 -30.00 -24.17
N LYS A 12 -21.00 -30.38 -23.45
CA LYS A 12 -19.82 -31.08 -23.94
C LYS A 12 -20.06 -32.58 -23.72
N THR A 13 -19.87 -33.38 -24.76
CA THR A 13 -19.93 -34.84 -24.63
C THR A 13 -18.60 -35.31 -24.04
N PHE A 14 -18.65 -35.97 -22.88
CA PHE A 14 -17.48 -36.53 -22.22
C PHE A 14 -17.28 -38.01 -22.57
N SER A 15 -16.02 -38.42 -22.59
CA SER A 15 -15.63 -39.82 -22.74
C SER A 15 -15.67 -40.54 -21.39
N ARG A 16 -16.06 -41.82 -21.40
CA ARG A 16 -15.98 -42.67 -20.21
C ARG A 16 -14.55 -43.22 -20.06
N PRO A 17 -14.04 -43.37 -18.82
CA PRO A 17 -12.67 -43.82 -18.60
C PRO A 17 -12.52 -45.28 -19.03
N THR A 18 -11.36 -45.60 -19.61
CA THR A 18 -11.03 -46.99 -19.95
C THR A 18 -10.45 -47.69 -18.72
N LYS A 19 -10.88 -48.92 -18.42
CA LYS A 19 -10.27 -49.72 -17.34
C LYS A 19 -8.90 -50.31 -17.71
N LYS A 20 -8.21 -49.74 -18.71
CA LYS A 20 -6.93 -50.24 -19.21
C LYS A 20 -5.86 -50.07 -18.13
N GLY A 21 -5.12 -51.14 -17.86
CA GLY A 21 -4.06 -51.18 -16.85
C GLY A 21 -4.54 -51.26 -15.39
N VAL A 22 -5.86 -51.17 -15.12
CA VAL A 22 -6.42 -51.36 -13.78
C VAL A 22 -6.49 -52.85 -13.46
N LYS A 23 -6.01 -53.23 -12.29
CA LYS A 23 -5.90 -54.61 -11.80
C LYS A 23 -6.72 -54.74 -10.51
N LYS A 24 -6.92 -55.99 -10.06
CA LYS A 24 -7.54 -56.23 -8.75
C LYS A 24 -6.63 -55.67 -7.66
N ALA A 25 -7.22 -55.01 -6.65
CA ALA A 25 -6.49 -54.47 -5.51
C ALA A 25 -5.71 -55.56 -4.76
N SER A 26 -4.41 -55.34 -4.60
CA SER A 26 -3.45 -56.17 -3.88
C SER A 26 -2.31 -55.31 -3.34
N ASN A 27 -1.44 -54.79 -4.21
CA ASN A 27 -0.21 -54.10 -3.82
C ASN A 27 -0.46 -52.64 -3.42
N CYS A 28 -1.57 -52.06 -3.87
CA CYS A 28 -1.98 -50.70 -3.54
C CYS A 28 -2.17 -50.52 -2.03
N TYR A 29 -2.60 -51.56 -1.30
CA TYR A 29 -2.75 -51.50 0.16
C TYR A 29 -1.41 -51.27 0.86
N ASP A 30 -0.35 -51.94 0.42
CA ASP A 30 0.98 -51.78 1.03
C ASP A 30 1.49 -50.34 0.84
N TYR A 31 1.33 -49.78 -0.36
CA TYR A 31 1.68 -48.40 -0.63
C TYR A 31 0.86 -47.42 0.23
N LEU A 32 -0.46 -47.61 0.30
CA LEU A 32 -1.36 -46.75 1.07
C LEU A 32 -1.09 -46.84 2.58
N ALA A 33 -0.71 -48.02 3.09
CA ALA A 33 -0.28 -48.18 4.47
C ALA A 33 0.97 -47.34 4.80
N THR A 34 1.91 -47.16 3.86
CA THR A 34 3.05 -46.24 4.06
C THR A 34 2.65 -44.77 4.19
N ARG A 35 1.41 -44.44 3.84
CA ARG A 35 0.81 -43.10 3.95
C ARG A 35 -0.21 -43.04 5.09
N GLY A 36 -0.23 -44.04 5.98
CA GLY A 36 -1.14 -44.09 7.12
C GLY A 36 -2.60 -44.41 6.76
N ILE A 37 -2.90 -44.82 5.52
CA ILE A 37 -4.25 -45.14 5.08
C ILE A 37 -4.55 -46.61 5.37
N THR A 38 -5.63 -46.87 6.10
CA THR A 38 -6.08 -48.23 6.43
C THR A 38 -6.71 -48.92 5.23
N ARG A 39 -6.78 -50.25 5.31
CA ARG A 39 -7.41 -51.07 4.28
C ARG A 39 -8.91 -50.77 4.17
N GLU A 40 -9.58 -50.55 5.29
CA GLU A 40 -10.99 -50.22 5.36
C GLU A 40 -11.30 -48.92 4.58
N THR A 41 -10.47 -47.90 4.79
CA THR A 41 -10.57 -46.64 4.04
C THR A 41 -10.28 -46.85 2.56
N ALA A 42 -9.21 -47.56 2.21
CA ALA A 42 -8.88 -47.86 0.82
C ALA A 42 -10.04 -48.59 0.08
N ASP A 43 -10.66 -49.57 0.76
CA ASP A 43 -11.79 -50.34 0.23
C ASP A 43 -13.05 -49.47 0.07
N LEU A 44 -13.33 -48.59 1.03
CA LEU A 44 -14.43 -47.62 0.96
C LEU A 44 -14.33 -46.74 -0.31
N PHE A 45 -13.13 -46.27 -0.63
CA PHE A 45 -12.86 -45.45 -1.81
C PHE A 45 -12.70 -46.26 -3.10
N ARG A 46 -12.69 -47.60 -3.02
CA ARG A 46 -12.57 -48.53 -4.15
C ARG A 46 -11.28 -48.37 -4.95
N VAL A 47 -10.19 -47.97 -4.29
CA VAL A 47 -8.88 -47.85 -4.94
C VAL A 47 -8.37 -49.23 -5.38
N SER A 48 -7.52 -49.25 -6.39
CA SER A 48 -7.05 -50.51 -6.98
C SER A 48 -5.63 -50.40 -7.52
N ASP A 49 -5.02 -51.54 -7.81
CA ASP A 49 -3.72 -51.58 -8.48
C ASP A 49 -3.84 -51.07 -9.92
N ALA A 50 -2.81 -50.37 -10.36
CA ALA A 50 -2.68 -49.92 -11.73
C ALA A 50 -1.22 -49.93 -12.18
N VAL A 51 -1.01 -49.57 -13.45
CA VAL A 51 0.30 -49.26 -14.00
C VAL A 51 0.22 -47.93 -14.75
N VAL A 52 1.32 -47.18 -14.73
CA VAL A 52 1.53 -45.97 -15.53
C VAL A 52 2.75 -46.18 -16.41
N TRP A 53 2.67 -45.78 -17.67
CA TRP A 53 3.83 -45.83 -18.58
C TRP A 53 4.78 -44.68 -18.28
N TYR A 54 6.04 -44.97 -17.97
CA TYR A 54 7.08 -43.97 -17.77
C TYR A 54 7.94 -43.87 -19.04
N HIS A 55 7.77 -42.77 -19.77
CA HIS A 55 8.37 -42.57 -21.09
C HIS A 55 9.90 -42.48 -21.07
N ASP A 56 10.51 -41.90 -20.03
CA ASP A 56 11.96 -41.69 -19.98
C ASP A 56 12.74 -43.02 -19.91
N GLU A 57 12.17 -44.01 -19.20
CA GLU A 57 12.77 -45.35 -19.02
C GLU A 57 12.06 -46.43 -19.84
N ASN A 58 11.06 -46.06 -20.65
CA ASN A 58 10.25 -46.97 -21.47
C ASN A 58 9.76 -48.23 -20.71
N ARG A 59 9.24 -48.03 -19.50
CA ARG A 59 8.73 -49.12 -18.65
C ARG A 59 7.39 -48.80 -18.02
N GLU A 60 6.66 -49.84 -17.63
CA GLU A 60 5.52 -49.70 -16.73
C GLU A 60 6.01 -49.52 -15.29
N VAL A 61 5.41 -48.55 -14.60
CA VAL A 61 5.63 -48.28 -13.17
C VAL A 61 4.37 -48.70 -12.43
N PRO A 62 4.47 -49.44 -11.31
CA PRO A 62 3.35 -49.72 -10.43
C PRO A 62 2.67 -48.42 -9.97
N ALA A 63 1.35 -48.43 -9.92
CA ALA A 63 0.56 -47.26 -9.60
C ALA A 63 -0.69 -47.65 -8.79
N VAL A 64 -1.29 -46.65 -8.14
CA VAL A 64 -2.62 -46.77 -7.54
C VAL A 64 -3.63 -46.07 -8.46
N ALA A 65 -4.73 -46.74 -8.78
CA ALA A 65 -5.88 -46.18 -9.46
C ALA A 65 -6.90 -45.65 -8.45
N TYR A 66 -7.19 -44.36 -8.55
CA TYR A 66 -8.19 -43.61 -7.80
C TYR A 66 -9.43 -43.39 -8.70
N PRO A 67 -10.54 -44.10 -8.44
CA PRO A 67 -11.75 -43.94 -9.24
C PRO A 67 -12.60 -42.76 -8.74
N TYR A 68 -12.99 -41.89 -9.65
CA TYR A 68 -13.92 -40.79 -9.40
C TYR A 68 -15.32 -41.30 -9.71
N ILE A 69 -16.11 -41.54 -8.66
CA ILE A 69 -17.42 -42.18 -8.77
C ILE A 69 -18.48 -41.27 -8.16
N ARG A 70 -19.42 -40.81 -8.98
CA ARG A 70 -20.55 -39.98 -8.53
C ARG A 70 -21.85 -40.69 -8.85
N ASN A 71 -22.76 -40.79 -7.89
CA ASN A 71 -24.04 -41.49 -8.04
C ASN A 71 -23.93 -42.94 -8.55
N GLY A 72 -22.83 -43.63 -8.20
CA GLY A 72 -22.56 -45.01 -8.62
C GLY A 72 -21.95 -45.15 -10.03
N GLU A 73 -21.78 -44.04 -10.76
CA GLU A 73 -21.18 -44.03 -12.08
C GLU A 73 -19.69 -43.65 -12.03
N LEU A 74 -18.85 -44.38 -12.76
CA LEU A 74 -17.42 -44.10 -12.88
C LEU A 74 -17.17 -43.02 -13.94
N LEU A 75 -16.72 -41.84 -13.51
CA LEU A 75 -16.53 -40.66 -14.37
C LEU A 75 -15.07 -40.49 -14.82
N GLN A 76 -14.12 -40.83 -13.96
CA GLN A 76 -12.68 -40.69 -14.25
C GLN A 76 -11.88 -41.74 -13.45
N VAL A 77 -10.69 -42.10 -13.93
CA VAL A 77 -9.70 -42.85 -13.16
C VAL A 77 -8.37 -42.11 -13.22
N LYS A 78 -7.85 -41.69 -12.06
CA LYS A 78 -6.50 -41.11 -11.97
C LYS A 78 -5.55 -42.16 -11.45
N ARG A 79 -4.43 -42.34 -12.12
CA ARG A 79 -3.40 -43.32 -11.76
C ARG A 79 -2.18 -42.55 -11.28
N ILE A 80 -1.70 -42.86 -10.07
CA ILE A 80 -0.52 -42.21 -9.49
C ILE A 80 0.51 -43.29 -9.22
N GLY A 81 1.70 -43.15 -9.82
CA GLY A 81 2.82 -44.06 -9.61
C GLY A 81 3.21 -44.14 -8.13
N THR A 82 3.51 -45.35 -7.66
CA THR A 82 4.02 -45.57 -6.30
C THR A 82 5.49 -45.16 -6.17
N GLU A 83 6.20 -45.13 -7.31
CA GLU A 83 7.56 -44.61 -7.43
C GLU A 83 7.54 -43.12 -7.82
N ARG A 84 8.59 -42.39 -7.39
CA ARG A 84 8.81 -40.99 -7.77
C ARG A 84 10.15 -40.82 -8.49
N PRO A 85 10.25 -41.17 -9.78
CA PRO A 85 11.45 -40.93 -10.56
C PRO A 85 11.82 -39.44 -10.51
N ASN A 86 13.09 -39.15 -10.19
CA ASN A 86 13.61 -37.79 -10.06
C ASN A 86 12.82 -36.92 -9.06
N GLY A 87 12.20 -37.53 -8.04
CA GLY A 87 11.40 -36.85 -7.03
C GLY A 87 10.01 -36.36 -7.49
N LYS A 88 9.61 -36.63 -8.75
CA LYS A 88 8.34 -36.18 -9.32
C LYS A 88 7.26 -37.26 -9.27
N LYS A 89 6.01 -36.86 -9.05
CA LYS A 89 4.85 -37.77 -9.15
C LYS A 89 4.60 -38.12 -10.62
N LEU A 90 4.45 -39.41 -10.92
CA LEU A 90 3.92 -39.88 -12.20
C LEU A 90 2.41 -39.94 -12.12
N ILE A 91 1.72 -39.13 -12.93
CA ILE A 91 0.26 -39.03 -12.91
C ILE A 91 -0.27 -39.30 -14.32
N MET A 92 -1.26 -40.17 -14.42
CA MET A 92 -1.97 -40.45 -15.67
C MET A 92 -3.48 -40.38 -15.44
N ALA A 93 -4.16 -39.58 -16.25
CA ALA A 93 -5.62 -39.50 -16.31
C ALA A 93 -6.05 -39.52 -17.78
N GLU A 94 -7.15 -40.20 -18.08
CA GLU A 94 -7.74 -40.14 -19.41
C GLU A 94 -8.18 -38.72 -19.79
N ALA A 95 -7.92 -38.35 -21.05
CA ALA A 95 -8.39 -37.09 -21.61
C ALA A 95 -9.91 -37.10 -21.85
N ASP A 96 -10.52 -35.92 -21.81
CA ASP A 96 -11.94 -35.70 -22.09
C ASP A 96 -12.92 -36.50 -21.20
N CYS A 97 -12.49 -36.95 -20.02
CA CYS A 97 -13.40 -37.39 -18.97
C CYS A 97 -14.10 -36.20 -18.30
N GLU A 98 -15.30 -36.44 -17.77
CA GLU A 98 -16.08 -35.43 -17.04
C GLU A 98 -15.34 -35.05 -15.74
N PRO A 99 -15.04 -33.76 -15.50
CA PRO A 99 -14.47 -33.32 -14.24
C PRO A 99 -15.39 -33.68 -13.08
N CYS A 100 -14.84 -34.35 -12.07
CA CYS A 100 -15.57 -34.82 -10.91
C CYS A 100 -14.70 -34.65 -9.67
N LEU A 101 -15.31 -34.41 -8.51
CA LEU A 101 -14.61 -34.49 -7.23
C LEU A 101 -14.35 -35.97 -6.86
N PHE A 102 -13.20 -36.27 -6.27
CA PHE A 102 -12.91 -37.59 -5.73
C PHE A 102 -13.57 -37.75 -4.35
N GLY A 103 -14.17 -38.91 -4.08
CA GLY A 103 -14.70 -39.25 -2.75
C GLY A 103 -16.22 -39.32 -2.62
N TRP A 104 -16.97 -38.92 -3.66
CA TRP A 104 -18.44 -39.01 -3.66
C TRP A 104 -18.99 -40.42 -3.33
N GLN A 105 -18.25 -41.48 -3.63
CA GLN A 105 -18.61 -42.86 -3.28
C GLN A 105 -18.54 -43.18 -1.78
N ALA A 106 -17.77 -42.41 -1.01
CA ALA A 106 -17.54 -42.61 0.42
C ALA A 106 -18.42 -41.70 1.29
N LEU A 107 -19.04 -40.67 0.69
CA LEU A 107 -19.80 -39.64 1.39
C LEU A 107 -21.24 -40.07 1.70
N ASP A 108 -21.74 -39.75 2.90
CA ASP A 108 -23.14 -39.97 3.25
C ASP A 108 -24.07 -38.99 2.51
N LYS A 109 -25.31 -39.41 2.22
CA LYS A 109 -26.28 -38.54 1.53
C LYS A 109 -26.89 -37.46 2.45
N SER A 110 -26.74 -37.60 3.76
CA SER A 110 -27.21 -36.63 4.75
C SER A 110 -26.17 -35.56 5.07
N THR A 111 -24.91 -35.70 4.65
CA THR A 111 -23.83 -34.73 4.85
C THR A 111 -24.24 -33.31 4.42
N ARG A 112 -23.97 -32.34 5.29
CA ARG A 112 -24.20 -30.89 5.06
C ARG A 112 -22.95 -30.04 5.25
N LEU A 113 -21.90 -30.56 5.87
CA LEU A 113 -20.58 -29.94 5.94
C LEU A 113 -19.60 -30.87 5.25
N VAL A 114 -18.81 -30.34 4.31
CA VAL A 114 -17.79 -31.13 3.62
C VAL A 114 -16.45 -30.41 3.61
N VAL A 115 -15.37 -31.16 3.73
CA VAL A 115 -14.01 -30.65 3.53
C VAL A 115 -13.61 -30.84 2.07
N LEU A 116 -13.19 -29.78 1.39
CA LEU A 116 -12.52 -29.87 0.09
C LEU A 116 -11.01 -29.79 0.28
N CYS A 117 -10.32 -30.85 -0.13
CA CYS A 117 -8.87 -30.98 -0.02
C CYS A 117 -8.21 -31.13 -1.40
N GLU A 118 -6.87 -31.02 -1.43
CA GLU A 118 -6.14 -31.00 -2.69
C GLU A 118 -6.06 -32.39 -3.35
N GLY A 119 -5.58 -33.40 -2.62
CA GLY A 119 -5.27 -34.72 -3.17
C GLY A 119 -6.17 -35.87 -2.70
N GLU A 120 -6.09 -36.99 -3.40
CA GLU A 120 -6.90 -38.18 -3.12
C GLU A 120 -6.49 -38.83 -1.79
N ILE A 121 -5.21 -38.76 -1.43
CA ILE A 121 -4.69 -39.25 -0.13
C ILE A 121 -5.22 -38.36 1.00
N ASP A 122 -5.31 -37.06 0.80
CA ASP A 122 -5.84 -36.12 1.81
C ASP A 122 -7.32 -36.41 2.07
N CYS A 123 -8.08 -36.64 1.00
CA CYS A 123 -9.49 -37.02 1.10
C CYS A 123 -9.69 -38.30 1.90
N MET A 124 -8.91 -39.34 1.62
CA MET A 124 -8.95 -40.59 2.39
C MET A 124 -8.50 -40.39 3.84
N THR A 125 -7.50 -39.53 4.07
CA THR A 125 -7.01 -39.21 5.42
C THR A 125 -8.10 -38.53 6.25
N PHE A 126 -8.77 -37.51 5.70
CA PHE A 126 -9.90 -36.85 6.37
C PHE A 126 -11.02 -37.83 6.71
N THR A 127 -11.43 -38.68 5.75
CA THR A 127 -12.47 -39.68 5.98
C THR A 127 -12.09 -40.70 7.04
N GLN A 128 -10.83 -41.14 7.08
CA GLN A 128 -10.33 -42.02 8.13
C GLN A 128 -10.37 -41.38 9.52
N LEU A 129 -10.19 -40.05 9.59
CA LEU A 129 -10.29 -39.25 10.81
C LEU A 129 -11.74 -38.89 11.17
N GLY A 130 -12.72 -39.32 10.39
CA GLY A 130 -14.15 -39.08 10.64
C GLY A 130 -14.73 -37.82 10.01
N TYR A 131 -14.00 -37.16 9.11
CA TYR A 131 -14.49 -36.00 8.36
C TYR A 131 -14.98 -36.39 6.97
N ASP A 132 -16.19 -35.93 6.65
CA ASP A 132 -16.72 -36.01 5.29
C ASP A 132 -15.91 -35.11 4.35
N ALA A 133 -15.24 -35.71 3.37
CA ALA A 133 -14.30 -35.00 2.51
C ALA A 133 -14.43 -35.37 1.04
N LEU A 134 -14.04 -34.42 0.20
CA LEU A 134 -13.91 -34.56 -1.24
C LEU A 134 -12.58 -33.94 -1.69
N SER A 135 -11.96 -34.46 -2.75
CA SER A 135 -10.72 -33.90 -3.32
C SER A 135 -10.94 -33.32 -4.72
N VAL A 136 -10.28 -32.19 -4.98
CA VAL A 136 -10.32 -31.52 -6.29
C VAL A 136 -9.57 -32.34 -7.36
N PRO A 137 -10.09 -32.49 -8.59
CA PRO A 137 -9.52 -33.41 -9.57
C PRO A 137 -8.13 -33.01 -10.10
N PHE A 138 -7.83 -31.71 -10.14
CA PHE A 138 -6.66 -31.16 -10.84
C PHE A 138 -5.65 -30.44 -9.91
N GLY A 139 -5.78 -30.65 -8.60
CA GLY A 139 -4.91 -30.10 -7.56
C GLY A 139 -4.99 -28.57 -7.41
N GLY A 140 -4.03 -28.00 -6.70
CA GLY A 140 -3.88 -26.56 -6.49
C GLY A 140 -3.48 -25.80 -7.76
N GLY A 141 -3.92 -24.55 -7.85
CA GLY A 141 -3.54 -23.60 -8.91
C GLY A 141 -4.70 -22.80 -9.50
N LYS A 142 -4.37 -21.88 -10.41
CA LYS A 142 -5.28 -20.83 -10.89
C LYS A 142 -6.06 -21.21 -12.15
N GLY A 143 -7.22 -20.60 -12.33
CA GLY A 143 -7.94 -20.55 -13.61
C GLY A 143 -8.47 -21.90 -14.08
N ALA A 144 -7.93 -22.42 -15.19
CA ALA A 144 -8.45 -23.64 -15.84
C ALA A 144 -8.49 -24.86 -14.90
N LYS A 145 -7.62 -24.90 -13.89
CA LYS A 145 -7.61 -25.96 -12.87
C LYS A 145 -8.88 -25.99 -12.01
N GLN A 146 -9.58 -24.87 -11.85
CA GLN A 146 -10.82 -24.79 -11.07
C GLN A 146 -12.08 -24.90 -11.93
N GLN A 147 -11.97 -25.19 -13.24
CA GLN A 147 -13.13 -25.36 -14.12
C GLN A 147 -14.02 -26.55 -13.76
N TRP A 148 -13.53 -27.49 -12.95
CA TRP A 148 -14.35 -28.58 -12.40
C TRP A 148 -15.59 -28.07 -11.65
N ILE A 149 -15.53 -26.84 -11.09
CA ILE A 149 -16.66 -26.22 -10.40
C ILE A 149 -17.88 -26.13 -11.33
N GLU A 150 -17.72 -25.85 -12.62
CA GLU A 150 -18.83 -25.76 -13.58
C GLU A 150 -19.63 -27.06 -13.72
N TYR A 151 -19.03 -28.20 -13.38
CA TYR A 151 -19.62 -29.54 -13.47
C TYR A 151 -20.04 -30.11 -12.10
N GLU A 152 -19.58 -29.49 -11.02
CA GLU A 152 -19.81 -29.92 -9.65
C GLU A 152 -20.68 -28.94 -8.84
N TYR A 153 -20.88 -27.70 -9.32
CA TYR A 153 -21.58 -26.62 -8.61
C TYR A 153 -22.91 -27.09 -8.01
N HIS A 154 -23.81 -27.62 -8.84
CA HIS A 154 -25.11 -28.11 -8.38
C HIS A 154 -25.03 -29.34 -7.46
N ASN A 155 -23.98 -30.15 -7.56
CA ASN A 155 -23.78 -31.25 -6.62
C ASN A 155 -23.34 -30.74 -5.24
N LEU A 156 -22.62 -29.61 -5.21
CA LEU A 156 -22.19 -28.94 -3.98
C LEU A 156 -23.30 -28.12 -3.30
N ASP A 157 -24.39 -27.77 -4.01
CA ASP A 157 -25.55 -27.04 -3.45
C ASP A 157 -26.16 -27.73 -2.20
N ARG A 158 -25.98 -29.04 -2.06
CA ARG A 158 -26.47 -29.80 -0.91
C ARG A 158 -25.79 -29.43 0.42
N PHE A 159 -24.59 -28.84 0.38
CA PHE A 159 -23.83 -28.52 1.58
C PHE A 159 -24.21 -27.13 2.11
N GLN A 160 -24.30 -26.98 3.42
CA GLN A 160 -24.48 -25.69 4.06
C GLN A 160 -23.12 -25.01 4.30
N GLU A 161 -22.09 -25.80 4.59
CA GLU A 161 -20.73 -25.32 4.77
C GLU A 161 -19.73 -26.16 3.96
N ILE A 162 -18.74 -25.47 3.40
CA ILE A 162 -17.62 -26.06 2.66
C ILE A 162 -16.33 -25.58 3.31
N TRP A 163 -15.57 -26.48 3.89
CA TRP A 163 -14.30 -26.16 4.51
C TRP A 163 -13.18 -26.45 3.51
N LEU A 164 -12.43 -25.42 3.13
CA LEU A 164 -11.36 -25.49 2.16
C LEU A 164 -10.04 -25.75 2.89
N CYS A 165 -9.44 -26.91 2.64
CA CYS A 165 -8.18 -27.34 3.23
C CYS A 165 -7.25 -27.87 2.12
N LEU A 166 -6.78 -26.97 1.26
CA LEU A 166 -5.79 -27.28 0.23
C LEU A 166 -4.36 -27.28 0.81
N ASP A 167 -3.35 -27.55 -0.02
CA ASP A 167 -1.95 -27.51 0.40
C ASP A 167 -1.62 -26.16 1.06
N ASN A 168 -0.90 -26.17 2.19
CA ASN A 168 -0.49 -24.98 2.92
C ASN A 168 0.73 -24.29 2.27
N ASP A 169 0.57 -23.92 1.00
CA ASP A 169 1.51 -23.11 0.22
C ASP A 169 0.78 -21.97 -0.51
N ASP A 170 1.53 -21.09 -1.18
CA ASP A 170 0.94 -19.95 -1.88
C ASP A 170 -0.03 -20.38 -2.98
N VAL A 171 0.21 -21.52 -3.63
CA VAL A 171 -0.62 -22.02 -4.73
C VAL A 171 -1.94 -22.57 -4.19
N GLY A 172 -1.90 -23.30 -3.08
CA GLY A 172 -3.08 -23.83 -2.39
C GLY A 172 -3.93 -22.71 -1.78
N ARG A 173 -3.31 -21.71 -1.12
CA ARG A 173 -4.05 -20.54 -0.57
C ARG A 173 -4.80 -19.76 -1.63
N GLU A 174 -4.14 -19.47 -2.76
CA GLU A 174 -4.76 -18.78 -3.89
C GLU A 174 -5.90 -19.60 -4.51
N ALA A 175 -5.73 -20.91 -4.63
CA ALA A 175 -6.77 -21.80 -5.12
C ALA A 175 -7.97 -21.85 -4.16
N ALA A 176 -7.74 -21.86 -2.84
CA ALA A 176 -8.81 -21.84 -1.85
C ALA A 176 -9.61 -20.52 -1.95
N LYS A 177 -8.94 -19.37 -2.08
CA LYS A 177 -9.61 -18.08 -2.33
C LYS A 177 -10.42 -18.10 -3.63
N GLU A 178 -9.88 -18.64 -4.72
CA GLU A 178 -10.60 -18.75 -6.00
C GLU A 178 -11.84 -19.66 -5.89
N ILE A 179 -11.72 -20.81 -5.23
CA ILE A 179 -12.84 -21.75 -5.01
C ILE A 179 -13.92 -21.10 -4.14
N ALA A 180 -13.54 -20.47 -3.02
CA ALA A 180 -14.47 -19.80 -2.10
C ALA A 180 -15.32 -18.76 -2.84
N ARG A 181 -14.65 -17.88 -3.60
CA ARG A 181 -15.30 -16.85 -4.41
C ARG A 181 -16.29 -17.42 -5.42
N ARG A 182 -16.00 -18.58 -6.02
CA ARG A 182 -16.85 -19.23 -7.03
C ARG A 182 -18.00 -20.04 -6.44
N LEU A 183 -17.84 -20.62 -5.25
CA LEU A 183 -18.86 -21.42 -4.57
C LEU A 183 -19.72 -20.59 -3.59
N GLY A 184 -19.31 -19.35 -3.31
CA GLY A 184 -19.90 -18.45 -2.34
C GLY A 184 -19.10 -18.40 -1.05
N GLU A 185 -18.44 -17.26 -0.80
CA GLU A 185 -17.57 -17.05 0.38
C GLU A 185 -18.34 -17.20 1.69
N HIS A 186 -19.62 -16.78 1.72
CA HIS A 186 -20.50 -16.88 2.89
C HIS A 186 -20.68 -18.30 3.45
N ARG A 187 -20.44 -19.33 2.63
CA ARG A 187 -20.56 -20.74 3.02
C ARG A 187 -19.22 -21.47 2.99
N CYS A 188 -18.12 -20.76 2.71
CA CYS A 188 -16.78 -21.33 2.68
C CYS A 188 -15.97 -20.89 3.91
N ARG A 189 -15.18 -21.80 4.46
CA ARG A 189 -14.21 -21.50 5.52
C ARG A 189 -12.84 -22.03 5.14
N LEU A 190 -11.77 -21.29 5.42
CA LEU A 190 -10.39 -21.71 5.22
C LEU A 190 -9.91 -22.45 6.47
N VAL A 191 -9.44 -23.69 6.30
CA VAL A 191 -8.77 -24.46 7.35
C VAL A 191 -7.26 -24.31 7.18
N GLU A 192 -6.56 -23.94 8.25
CA GLU A 192 -5.11 -23.82 8.27
C GLU A 192 -4.50 -24.96 9.12
N LEU A 193 -3.74 -25.84 8.47
CA LEU A 193 -3.03 -26.94 9.09
C LEU A 193 -1.57 -26.57 9.41
N PRO A 194 -0.96 -27.17 10.45
CA PRO A 194 0.43 -26.87 10.83
C PRO A 194 1.46 -27.52 9.89
N HIS A 195 1.06 -28.52 9.11
CA HIS A 195 1.87 -29.13 8.06
C HIS A 195 1.33 -28.80 6.67
N LYS A 196 2.01 -29.31 5.64
CA LYS A 196 1.69 -29.05 4.25
C LYS A 196 0.28 -29.47 3.87
N ASP A 197 -0.14 -30.66 4.29
CA ASP A 197 -1.46 -31.23 4.04
C ASP A 197 -1.87 -32.13 5.23
N ILE A 198 -3.10 -32.62 5.23
CA ILE A 198 -3.63 -33.44 6.34
C ILE A 198 -2.91 -34.79 6.46
N ASN A 199 -2.40 -35.34 5.34
CA ASN A 199 -1.65 -36.59 5.38
C ASN A 199 -0.31 -36.40 6.06
N ASP A 200 0.37 -35.29 5.78
CA ASP A 200 1.61 -34.92 6.47
C ASP A 200 1.36 -34.71 7.99
N CYS A 201 0.23 -34.10 8.40
CA CYS A 201 -0.18 -34.03 9.82
C CYS A 201 -0.36 -35.42 10.47
N LEU A 202 -1.01 -36.36 9.77
CA LEU A 202 -1.18 -37.72 10.26
C LEU A 202 0.19 -38.43 10.38
N MET A 203 1.04 -38.29 9.37
CA MET A 203 2.36 -38.92 9.32
C MET A 203 3.36 -38.34 10.32
N SER A 204 3.17 -37.09 10.76
CA SER A 204 3.93 -36.49 11.87
C SER A 204 3.44 -36.93 13.25
N GLY A 205 2.37 -37.73 13.32
CA GLY A 205 1.84 -38.28 14.57
C GLY A 205 0.88 -37.35 15.32
N MET A 206 0.25 -36.38 14.65
CA MET A 206 -0.82 -35.60 15.28
C MET A 206 -2.03 -36.48 15.57
N ASP A 207 -2.62 -36.32 16.75
CA ASP A 207 -3.85 -37.00 17.12
C ASP A 207 -5.09 -36.26 16.61
N SER A 208 -6.24 -36.93 16.70
CA SER A 208 -7.53 -36.39 16.26
C SER A 208 -7.94 -35.13 17.02
N GLU A 209 -7.56 -34.98 18.29
CA GLU A 209 -7.88 -33.81 19.11
C GLU A 209 -7.12 -32.57 18.62
N SER A 210 -5.82 -32.71 18.36
CA SER A 210 -5.01 -31.64 17.79
C SER A 210 -5.52 -31.21 16.41
N ILE A 211 -5.93 -32.17 15.57
CA ILE A 211 -6.52 -31.87 14.25
C ILE A 211 -7.87 -31.14 14.44
N LEU A 212 -8.70 -31.56 15.39
CA LEU A 212 -9.97 -30.91 15.68
C LEU A 212 -9.80 -29.44 16.06
N GLU A 213 -8.80 -29.08 16.86
CA GLU A 213 -8.51 -27.68 17.22
C GLU A 213 -8.25 -26.80 15.98
N HIS A 214 -7.53 -27.32 14.99
CA HIS A 214 -7.28 -26.61 13.73
C HIS A 214 -8.55 -26.48 12.88
N MET A 215 -9.35 -27.54 12.87
CA MET A 215 -10.63 -27.60 12.17
C MET A 215 -11.64 -26.60 12.76
N GLU A 216 -11.70 -26.45 14.09
CA GLU A 216 -12.58 -25.48 14.76
C GLU A 216 -12.17 -24.02 14.54
N ARG A 217 -10.89 -23.77 14.21
CA ARG A 217 -10.35 -22.45 13.88
C ARG A 217 -10.56 -22.06 12.42
N ALA A 218 -11.35 -22.80 11.65
CA ALA A 218 -11.62 -22.48 10.25
C ALA A 218 -12.18 -21.05 10.11
N LYS A 219 -11.48 -20.20 9.36
CA LYS A 219 -11.78 -18.76 9.24
C LYS A 219 -12.65 -18.49 8.02
N PHE A 220 -13.44 -17.41 8.07
CA PHE A 220 -14.08 -16.89 6.87
C PHE A 220 -13.04 -16.25 5.95
N PHE A 221 -13.40 -16.09 4.68
CA PHE A 221 -12.64 -15.30 3.72
C PHE A 221 -13.02 -13.83 3.89
N ASP A 222 -12.47 -13.17 4.90
CA ASP A 222 -12.67 -11.73 5.09
C ASP A 222 -11.86 -10.93 4.05
N PRO A 223 -12.36 -9.78 3.57
CA PRO A 223 -11.59 -8.88 2.70
C PRO A 223 -10.31 -8.37 3.40
N ASP A 224 -9.24 -8.13 2.64
CA ASP A 224 -7.97 -7.64 3.19
C ASP A 224 -8.12 -6.25 3.86
N GLU A 225 -9.12 -5.46 3.46
CA GLU A 225 -9.43 -4.15 4.03
C GLU A 225 -10.16 -4.23 5.39
N LEU A 226 -10.61 -5.42 5.80
CA LEU A 226 -11.35 -5.64 7.03
C LEU A 226 -10.47 -6.40 8.04
N CYS A 227 -10.09 -5.73 9.12
CA CYS A 227 -9.44 -6.36 10.28
C CYS A 227 -10.29 -6.18 11.54
N SER A 228 -10.07 -7.04 12.53
CA SER A 228 -10.65 -6.87 13.85
C SER A 228 -9.90 -5.77 14.60
N ALA A 229 -10.59 -5.02 15.45
CA ALA A 229 -9.94 -4.07 16.36
C ALA A 229 -8.87 -4.75 17.25
N GLY A 230 -9.04 -6.05 17.54
CA GLY A 230 -8.04 -6.84 18.26
C GLY A 230 -6.73 -7.01 17.51
N ASP A 231 -6.75 -7.02 16.17
CA ASP A 231 -5.55 -7.15 15.33
C ASP A 231 -4.68 -5.89 15.40
N LEU A 232 -5.29 -4.72 15.70
CA LEU A 232 -4.64 -3.42 15.81
C LEU A 232 -4.22 -3.06 17.25
N LEU A 233 -4.29 -4.00 18.20
CA LEU A 233 -4.01 -3.71 19.62
C LEU A 233 -2.62 -3.11 19.83
N GLN A 234 -1.60 -3.68 19.17
CA GLN A 234 -0.23 -3.22 19.32
C GLN A 234 -0.05 -1.81 18.76
N GLU A 235 -0.58 -1.52 17.56
CA GLU A 235 -0.58 -0.18 16.96
C GLU A 235 -1.31 0.84 17.86
N THR A 236 -2.41 0.42 18.49
CA THR A 236 -3.16 1.24 19.43
C THR A 236 -2.33 1.59 20.66
N ILE A 237 -1.64 0.61 21.26
CA ILE A 237 -0.74 0.83 22.41
C ILE A 237 0.37 1.81 22.01
N GLU A 238 1.00 1.59 20.86
CA GLU A 238 2.08 2.43 20.35
C GLU A 238 1.62 3.88 20.13
N ALA A 239 0.39 4.09 19.66
CA ALA A 239 -0.19 5.42 19.48
C ALA A 239 -0.33 6.21 20.80
N PHE A 240 -0.49 5.54 21.94
CA PHE A 240 -0.56 6.18 23.26
C PHE A 240 0.81 6.30 23.95
N GLU A 241 1.69 5.32 23.78
CA GLU A 241 2.97 5.26 24.49
C GLU A 241 4.08 6.07 23.81
N HIS A 242 4.08 6.13 22.47
CA HIS A 242 5.09 6.85 21.73
C HIS A 242 4.67 8.29 21.45
N ARG A 243 5.51 9.23 21.88
CA ARG A 243 5.32 10.64 21.50
C ARG A 243 5.51 10.75 20.00
N ASP A 244 4.48 11.21 19.30
CA ASP A 244 4.55 11.51 17.88
C ASP A 244 5.69 12.51 17.59
N VAL A 245 6.72 12.02 16.90
CA VAL A 245 7.89 12.79 16.48
C VAL A 245 7.76 13.35 15.06
N GLY A 246 6.71 12.97 14.33
CA GLY A 246 6.55 13.27 12.91
C GLY A 246 7.65 12.69 12.02
N LEU A 247 7.53 12.93 10.72
CA LEU A 247 8.58 12.69 9.73
C LEU A 247 9.68 13.74 9.85
N PHE A 248 9.30 15.01 10.08
CA PHE A 248 10.20 16.11 10.42
C PHE A 248 9.44 17.27 11.07
N THR A 249 10.19 18.17 11.70
CA THR A 249 9.66 19.38 12.33
C THR A 249 9.82 20.61 11.43
N SER A 250 8.97 21.62 11.61
CA SER A 250 9.06 22.86 10.84
C SER A 250 10.30 23.70 11.23
N PRO A 251 10.73 24.65 10.39
CA PRO A 251 11.75 25.63 10.76
C PRO A 251 11.36 26.53 11.96
N TRP A 252 10.08 26.55 12.33
CA TRP A 252 9.52 27.46 13.34
C TRP A 252 9.29 26.70 14.65
N THR A 253 10.14 26.96 15.64
CA THR A 253 10.13 26.22 16.90
C THR A 253 8.81 26.38 17.65
N SER A 254 8.15 27.55 17.54
CA SER A 254 6.86 27.76 18.23
C SER A 254 5.75 26.87 17.66
N LEU A 255 5.85 26.47 16.39
CA LEU A 255 4.91 25.58 15.73
C LEU A 255 5.11 24.12 16.13
N ASN A 256 6.37 23.71 16.37
CA ASN A 256 6.77 22.30 16.53
C ASN A 256 6.19 21.60 17.77
N TYR A 257 5.69 22.38 18.74
CA TYR A 257 4.95 21.83 19.87
C TYR A 257 3.57 21.30 19.44
N ASN A 258 2.87 22.05 18.58
CA ASN A 258 1.49 21.78 18.17
C ASN A 258 1.38 21.02 16.85
N PHE A 259 2.38 21.16 15.96
CA PHE A 259 2.35 20.65 14.60
C PHE A 259 3.69 20.03 14.19
N LYS A 260 3.62 18.91 13.48
CA LYS A 260 4.75 18.25 12.83
C LYS A 260 4.29 17.77 11.46
N PHE A 261 5.21 17.64 10.52
CA PHE A 261 4.89 17.03 9.23
C PHE A 261 4.99 15.52 9.38
N ARG A 262 3.93 14.75 9.09
CA ARG A 262 3.92 13.29 9.26
C ARG A 262 3.92 12.54 7.93
N ALA A 263 4.40 11.31 7.94
CA ALA A 263 4.19 10.42 6.80
C ALA A 263 2.69 10.11 6.67
N GLY A 264 2.21 9.93 5.44
CA GLY A 264 0.78 9.72 5.21
C GLY A 264 -0.06 10.98 5.39
N GLU A 265 0.51 12.19 5.30
CA GLU A 265 -0.23 13.45 5.33
C GLU A 265 -0.05 14.28 4.04
N LEU A 266 -1.11 15.00 3.67
CA LEU A 266 -1.10 16.04 2.64
C LEU A 266 -1.28 17.42 3.29
N THR A 267 -0.31 18.32 3.06
CA THR A 267 -0.37 19.72 3.49
C THR A 267 -0.56 20.64 2.29
N LEU A 268 -1.69 21.35 2.26
CA LEU A 268 -1.94 22.40 1.29
C LEU A 268 -1.27 23.71 1.75
N VAL A 269 -0.53 24.38 0.87
CA VAL A 269 0.07 25.70 1.12
C VAL A 269 -0.57 26.73 0.20
N ASN A 270 -1.35 27.63 0.80
CA ASN A 270 -2.08 28.70 0.11
C ASN A 270 -1.46 30.08 0.33
N GLY A 271 -1.85 31.05 -0.48
CA GLY A 271 -1.50 32.45 -0.29
C GLY A 271 -1.69 33.27 -1.57
N VAL A 272 -1.79 34.59 -1.39
CA VAL A 272 -1.87 35.54 -2.51
C VAL A 272 -0.61 35.44 -3.39
N ASN A 273 -0.75 35.74 -4.67
CA ASN A 273 0.38 35.77 -5.59
C ASN A 273 1.46 36.76 -5.10
N GLY A 274 2.73 36.36 -5.13
CA GLY A 274 3.85 37.20 -4.68
C GLY A 274 4.04 37.29 -3.16
N HIS A 275 3.23 36.58 -2.35
CA HIS A 275 3.35 36.60 -0.88
C HIS A 275 4.34 35.56 -0.32
N GLY A 276 5.09 34.86 -1.19
CA GLY A 276 6.21 34.02 -0.76
C GLY A 276 5.93 32.52 -0.60
N LYS A 277 4.87 31.97 -1.21
CA LYS A 277 4.54 30.52 -1.17
C LYS A 277 5.72 29.61 -1.52
N THR A 278 6.33 29.83 -2.68
CA THR A 278 7.49 29.06 -3.14
C THR A 278 8.69 29.20 -2.21
N GLU A 279 8.91 30.39 -1.63
CA GLU A 279 10.00 30.59 -0.65
C GLU A 279 9.68 29.85 0.67
N LEU A 280 8.42 29.85 1.12
CA LEU A 280 7.99 29.13 2.32
C LEU A 280 8.22 27.63 2.16
N VAL A 281 7.75 27.05 1.07
CA VAL A 281 7.89 25.62 0.79
C VAL A 281 9.35 25.24 0.56
N GLY A 282 10.14 26.11 -0.08
CA GLY A 282 11.59 25.93 -0.19
C GLY A 282 12.27 25.88 1.17
N HIS A 283 11.91 26.77 2.10
CA HIS A 283 12.47 26.79 3.45
C HIS A 283 12.10 25.53 4.24
N ILE A 284 10.86 25.07 4.12
CA ILE A 284 10.40 23.79 4.71
C ILE A 284 11.21 22.62 4.14
N ALA A 285 11.38 22.56 2.81
CA ALA A 285 12.13 21.50 2.15
C ALA A 285 13.60 21.45 2.60
N VAL A 286 14.27 22.61 2.72
CA VAL A 286 15.66 22.66 3.21
C VAL A 286 15.76 22.19 4.66
N ALA A 287 14.84 22.61 5.52
CA ALA A 287 14.80 22.14 6.90
C ALA A 287 14.51 20.64 7.03
N ALA A 288 13.67 20.08 6.14
CA ALA A 288 13.41 18.64 6.06
C ALA A 288 14.67 17.87 5.67
N MET A 289 15.38 18.34 4.62
CA MET A 289 16.65 17.74 4.17
C MET A 289 17.73 17.74 5.27
N ASN A 290 17.79 18.81 6.06
CA ASN A 290 18.70 18.90 7.21
C ASN A 290 18.37 17.89 8.32
N GLN A 291 17.09 17.52 8.46
CA GLN A 291 16.63 16.47 9.39
C GLN A 291 16.75 15.05 8.79
N GLY A 292 17.36 14.90 7.62
CA GLY A 292 17.58 13.62 6.95
C GLY A 292 16.46 13.18 6.01
N VAL A 293 15.44 14.01 5.80
CA VAL A 293 14.31 13.68 4.92
C VAL A 293 14.69 13.89 3.44
N ARG A 294 14.61 12.82 2.66
CA ARG A 294 14.80 12.88 1.21
C ARG A 294 13.60 13.52 0.54
N THR A 295 13.86 14.52 -0.29
CA THR A 295 12.83 15.41 -0.85
C THR A 295 12.82 15.38 -2.38
N CYS A 296 11.64 15.38 -2.99
CA CYS A 296 11.45 15.59 -4.43
C CYS A 296 10.61 16.84 -4.68
N ILE A 297 11.08 17.75 -5.54
CA ILE A 297 10.36 18.99 -5.86
C ILE A 297 9.96 19.02 -7.35
N ALA A 298 8.66 19.15 -7.58
CA ALA A 298 8.07 19.50 -8.86
C ALA A 298 7.61 20.96 -8.82
N SER A 299 8.52 21.86 -9.17
CA SER A 299 8.30 23.31 -9.09
C SER A 299 7.59 23.93 -10.30
N LEU A 300 7.36 23.16 -11.37
CA LEU A 300 6.54 23.38 -12.60
C LEU A 300 6.50 24.80 -13.24
N GLU A 301 6.38 25.85 -12.45
CA GLU A 301 6.59 27.26 -12.76
C GLU A 301 8.06 27.67 -12.91
N LEU A 302 8.95 27.26 -11.99
CA LEU A 302 10.35 27.67 -12.03
C LEU A 302 11.22 26.67 -12.80
N LYS A 303 12.13 27.22 -13.62
CA LYS A 303 13.21 26.42 -14.20
C LYS A 303 14.05 25.78 -13.08
N PRO A 304 14.41 24.48 -13.17
CA PRO A 304 15.16 23.78 -12.13
C PRO A 304 16.39 24.51 -11.61
N GLY A 305 17.20 25.12 -12.50
CA GLY A 305 18.38 25.89 -12.07
C GLY A 305 18.05 27.14 -11.25
N LYS A 306 16.93 27.83 -11.52
CA LYS A 306 16.48 28.99 -10.72
C LYS A 306 15.92 28.56 -9.37
N MET A 307 15.21 27.43 -9.34
CA MET A 307 14.72 26.82 -8.10
C MET A 307 15.91 26.43 -7.21
N LEU A 308 16.90 25.72 -7.76
CA LEU A 308 18.12 25.35 -7.03
C LEU A 308 18.87 26.59 -6.52
N ALA A 309 18.98 27.66 -7.30
CA ALA A 309 19.59 28.90 -6.82
C ALA A 309 18.87 29.52 -5.61
N ARG A 310 17.52 29.44 -5.55
CA ARG A 310 16.74 29.88 -4.38
C ARG A 310 17.00 28.98 -3.17
N LEU A 311 16.95 27.67 -3.36
CA LEU A 311 17.24 26.72 -2.29
C LEU A 311 18.67 26.86 -1.78
N THR A 312 19.65 27.11 -2.65
CA THR A 312 21.03 27.41 -2.26
C THR A 312 21.07 28.65 -1.38
N ARG A 313 20.43 29.75 -1.78
CA ARG A 313 20.35 30.96 -0.96
C ARG A 313 19.75 30.70 0.43
N GLN A 314 18.70 29.88 0.51
CA GLN A 314 18.09 29.47 1.77
C GLN A 314 18.99 28.54 2.58
N ALA A 315 19.74 27.65 1.95
CA ALA A 315 20.62 26.69 2.63
C ALA A 315 21.84 27.36 3.26
N ILE A 316 22.43 28.37 2.60
CA ILE A 316 23.71 28.98 3.03
C ILE A 316 23.61 30.48 3.36
N CYS A 317 22.39 31.02 3.44
CA CYS A 317 22.10 32.38 3.91
C CYS A 317 22.86 33.50 3.19
N THR A 318 23.04 33.39 1.87
CA THR A 318 23.72 34.42 1.06
C THR A 318 23.02 34.71 -0.26
N ALA A 319 22.87 35.99 -0.56
CA ALA A 319 22.28 36.48 -1.81
C ALA A 319 23.19 36.31 -3.03
N SER A 320 24.50 36.12 -2.81
CA SER A 320 25.51 36.05 -3.87
C SER A 320 26.56 35.01 -3.51
N PRO A 321 26.20 33.71 -3.53
CA PRO A 321 27.14 32.65 -3.21
C PRO A 321 28.28 32.58 -4.22
N LYS A 322 29.48 32.33 -3.73
CA LYS A 322 30.65 32.04 -4.56
C LYS A 322 30.48 30.69 -5.24
N ARG A 323 31.22 30.48 -6.33
CA ARG A 323 31.16 29.24 -7.12
C ARG A 323 31.42 27.99 -6.27
N GLU A 324 32.38 28.06 -5.35
CA GLU A 324 32.72 26.95 -4.45
C GLU A 324 31.56 26.59 -3.52
N GLU A 325 30.91 27.59 -2.92
CA GLU A 325 29.75 27.40 -2.05
C GLU A 325 28.55 26.79 -2.81
N ILE A 326 28.35 27.18 -4.08
CA ILE A 326 27.33 26.59 -4.94
C ILE A 326 27.63 25.10 -5.18
N VAL A 327 28.89 24.74 -5.47
CA VAL A 327 29.30 23.35 -5.70
C VAL A 327 29.10 22.52 -4.43
N MET A 328 29.57 23.01 -3.28
CA MET A 328 29.40 22.33 -1.99
C MET A 328 27.92 22.14 -1.62
N THR A 329 27.10 23.18 -1.86
CA THR A 329 25.65 23.07 -1.61
C THR A 329 24.99 22.07 -2.55
N ASN A 330 25.42 22.01 -3.82
CA ASN A 330 24.90 21.03 -4.77
C ASN A 330 25.32 19.59 -4.44
N GLU A 331 26.52 19.39 -3.90
CA GLU A 331 26.95 18.09 -3.34
C GLU A 331 26.08 17.70 -2.16
N TRP A 332 25.79 18.63 -1.24
CA TRP A 332 24.86 18.41 -0.13
C TRP A 332 23.44 18.07 -0.59
N PHE A 333 22.97 18.63 -1.70
CA PHE A 333 21.70 18.27 -2.31
C PHE A 333 21.70 16.88 -2.97
N SER A 334 22.83 16.34 -3.40
CA SER A 334 22.88 15.21 -4.35
C SER A 334 22.31 13.90 -3.81
N ASP A 335 22.32 13.69 -2.49
CA ASP A 335 21.75 12.55 -1.77
C ASP A 335 20.45 12.90 -1.01
N ARG A 336 20.00 14.15 -1.10
CA ARG A 336 18.85 14.69 -0.33
C ARG A 336 17.71 15.23 -1.20
N LEU A 337 18.01 15.73 -2.40
CA LEU A 337 17.07 16.44 -3.26
C LEU A 337 17.01 15.85 -4.67
N TRP A 338 15.79 15.52 -5.09
CA TRP A 338 15.46 15.19 -6.47
C TRP A 338 14.58 16.27 -7.07
N VAL A 339 14.76 16.55 -8.36
CA VAL A 339 14.03 17.62 -9.06
C VAL A 339 13.30 17.06 -10.26
N PHE A 340 12.01 17.35 -10.35
CA PHE A 340 11.21 17.05 -11.53
C PHE A 340 11.59 18.01 -12.66
N LYS A 341 12.31 17.50 -13.67
CA LYS A 341 12.95 18.32 -14.70
C LYS A 341 12.01 18.69 -15.86
N LEU A 342 10.78 19.07 -15.56
CA LEU A 342 9.82 19.61 -16.52
C LEU A 342 9.42 21.03 -16.10
N THR A 343 9.38 21.95 -17.06
CA THR A 343 8.79 23.29 -16.87
C THR A 343 7.58 23.45 -17.77
N GLY A 344 6.50 23.99 -17.23
CA GLY A 344 5.20 24.08 -17.89
C GLY A 344 4.21 23.09 -17.29
N THR A 345 3.23 22.68 -18.10
CA THR A 345 2.13 21.83 -17.65
C THR A 345 2.56 20.36 -17.62
N ALA A 346 2.54 19.74 -16.44
CA ALA A 346 2.71 18.29 -16.27
C ALA A 346 1.33 17.65 -16.14
N LYS A 347 1.06 16.52 -16.84
CA LYS A 347 -0.16 15.75 -16.55
C LYS A 347 -0.04 15.12 -15.18
N ALA A 348 -1.03 15.38 -14.31
CA ALA A 348 -1.13 14.84 -12.95
C ALA A 348 -0.74 13.36 -12.82
N GLY A 349 -1.33 12.46 -13.63
CA GLY A 349 -1.02 11.02 -13.56
C GLY A 349 0.46 10.69 -13.78
N ARG A 350 1.10 11.33 -14.78
CA ARG A 350 2.53 11.11 -15.05
C ARG A 350 3.44 11.61 -13.94
N LEU A 351 3.04 12.70 -13.28
CA LEU A 351 3.75 13.23 -12.11
C LEU A 351 3.76 12.20 -10.98
N LEU A 352 2.59 11.63 -10.66
CA LEU A 352 2.44 10.64 -9.60
C LEU A 352 3.17 9.32 -9.90
N GLU A 353 3.16 8.85 -11.16
CA GLU A 353 3.97 7.69 -11.56
C GLU A 353 5.48 7.90 -11.27
N ILE A 354 5.98 9.10 -11.56
CA ILE A 354 7.38 9.45 -11.32
C ILE A 354 7.64 9.56 -9.81
N PHE A 355 6.70 10.10 -9.04
CA PHE A 355 6.82 10.15 -7.59
C PHE A 355 6.81 8.74 -6.98
N ALA A 356 5.93 7.84 -7.43
CA ALA A 356 5.88 6.44 -7.00
C ALA A 356 7.19 5.70 -7.32
N TYR A 357 7.77 5.96 -8.50
CA TYR A 357 9.10 5.45 -8.83
C TYR A 357 10.17 6.02 -7.89
N ALA A 358 10.17 7.33 -7.64
CA ALA A 358 11.18 7.99 -6.81
C ALA A 358 11.09 7.54 -5.34
N ARG A 359 9.88 7.34 -4.82
CA ARG A 359 9.63 6.72 -3.51
C ARG A 359 10.27 5.34 -3.44
N ARG A 360 9.90 4.43 -4.37
CA ARG A 360 10.39 3.04 -4.37
C ARG A 360 11.90 2.92 -4.61
N ARG A 361 12.46 3.75 -5.48
CA ARG A 361 13.88 3.65 -5.88
C ARG A 361 14.84 4.37 -4.95
N TYR A 362 14.48 5.58 -4.51
CA TYR A 362 15.38 6.47 -3.77
C TYR A 362 14.94 6.66 -2.31
N GLY A 363 13.78 6.12 -1.91
CA GLY A 363 13.26 6.28 -0.56
C GLY A 363 12.94 7.74 -0.24
N ILE A 364 12.33 8.46 -1.19
CA ILE A 364 11.91 9.85 -0.97
C ILE A 364 10.69 9.86 -0.05
N ASP A 365 10.70 10.70 0.98
CA ASP A 365 9.62 10.77 1.97
C ASP A 365 8.85 12.09 1.91
N LEU A 366 9.41 13.15 1.33
CA LEU A 366 8.74 14.44 1.10
C LEU A 366 8.61 14.76 -0.39
N PHE A 367 7.39 15.00 -0.85
CA PHE A 367 7.11 15.45 -2.21
C PHE A 367 6.51 16.85 -2.22
N VAL A 368 6.98 17.71 -3.11
CA VAL A 368 6.50 19.07 -3.27
C VAL A 368 5.95 19.26 -4.68
N ILE A 369 4.75 19.82 -4.79
CA ILE A 369 4.12 20.23 -6.04
C ILE A 369 3.85 21.73 -5.96
N ASP A 370 4.61 22.52 -6.70
CA ASP A 370 4.45 23.96 -6.81
C ASP A 370 4.21 24.31 -8.29
N ASN A 371 3.01 24.62 -8.75
CA ASN A 371 1.72 24.66 -8.05
C ASN A 371 0.67 23.80 -8.76
N LEU A 372 -0.50 23.65 -8.13
CA LEU A 372 -1.65 22.92 -8.65
C LEU A 372 -2.05 23.35 -10.08
N ALA A 373 -1.99 24.65 -10.39
CA ALA A 373 -2.40 25.18 -11.70
C ALA A 373 -1.49 24.70 -12.85
N LYS A 374 -0.33 24.11 -12.55
CA LYS A 374 0.56 23.49 -13.56
C LYS A 374 0.39 21.98 -13.69
N CYS A 375 -0.54 21.36 -12.97
CA CYS A 375 -0.82 19.92 -13.04
C CYS A 375 -1.72 19.50 -14.22
N GLY A 376 -1.94 20.38 -15.20
CA GLY A 376 -2.75 20.09 -16.38
C GLY A 376 -4.25 20.08 -16.13
N LEU A 377 -4.66 20.79 -15.08
CA LEU A 377 -6.05 20.96 -14.66
C LEU A 377 -6.46 22.39 -14.98
N ASP A 378 -7.63 22.56 -15.59
CA ASP A 378 -8.21 23.89 -15.77
C ASP A 378 -8.67 24.44 -14.40
N GLU A 379 -8.64 25.76 -14.24
CA GLU A 379 -9.09 26.42 -13.01
C GLU A 379 -10.59 26.22 -12.78
N GLU A 380 -11.36 26.08 -13.87
CA GLU A 380 -12.80 25.81 -13.85
C GLU A 380 -13.12 24.31 -13.77
N ASP A 381 -12.13 23.44 -13.93
CA ASP A 381 -12.27 21.98 -13.82
C ASP A 381 -12.26 21.53 -12.34
N TYR A 382 -13.33 21.86 -11.63
CA TYR A 382 -13.50 21.45 -10.23
C TYR A 382 -13.56 19.93 -10.05
N GLY A 383 -14.01 19.20 -11.08
CA GLY A 383 -14.08 17.74 -11.08
C GLY A 383 -12.69 17.12 -11.13
N GLY A 384 -11.87 17.51 -12.12
CA GLY A 384 -10.49 17.06 -12.24
C GLY A 384 -9.59 17.51 -11.09
N GLN A 385 -9.83 18.71 -10.52
CA GLN A 385 -9.15 19.13 -9.29
C GLN A 385 -9.50 18.23 -8.10
N LYS A 386 -10.77 17.83 -7.95
CA LYS A 386 -11.18 16.91 -6.89
C LYS A 386 -10.53 15.54 -7.09
N GLU A 387 -10.64 14.97 -8.30
CA GLU A 387 -10.05 13.67 -8.65
C GLU A 387 -8.53 13.66 -8.41
N PHE A 388 -7.84 14.74 -8.73
CA PHE A 388 -6.41 14.85 -8.47
C PHE A 388 -6.08 14.86 -6.97
N ILE A 389 -6.89 15.52 -6.14
CA ILE A 389 -6.71 15.53 -4.69
C ILE A 389 -7.06 14.17 -4.08
N ASP A 390 -8.12 13.49 -4.55
CA ASP A 390 -8.43 12.09 -4.21
C ASP A 390 -7.21 11.21 -4.50
N THR A 391 -6.67 11.29 -5.71
CA THR A 391 -5.49 10.50 -6.11
C THR A 391 -4.24 10.84 -5.28
N LEU A 392 -4.06 12.11 -4.88
CA LEU A 392 -2.96 12.51 -3.99
C LEU A 392 -3.12 11.95 -2.57
N CYS A 393 -4.36 11.91 -2.06
CA CYS A 393 -4.68 11.30 -0.76
C CYS A 393 -4.43 9.79 -0.78
N ASP A 394 -4.76 9.11 -1.87
CA ASP A 394 -4.43 7.69 -2.04
C ASP A 394 -2.92 7.48 -2.11
N PHE A 395 -2.23 8.30 -2.93
CA PHE A 395 -0.77 8.24 -3.08
C PHE A 395 -0.03 8.40 -1.75
N LYS A 396 -0.38 9.41 -0.93
CA LYS A 396 0.29 9.67 0.35
C LYS A 396 0.05 8.54 1.35
N ASN A 397 -1.13 7.93 1.34
CA ASN A 397 -1.50 6.79 2.19
C ASN A 397 -0.76 5.51 1.75
N GLU A 398 -0.88 5.12 0.48
CA GLU A 398 -0.28 3.90 -0.08
C GLU A 398 1.24 3.88 0.09
N HIS A 399 1.89 5.03 -0.08
CA HIS A 399 3.35 5.13 -0.05
C HIS A 399 3.92 5.61 1.27
N ASN A 400 3.05 5.92 2.24
CA ASN A 400 3.40 6.45 3.56
C ASN A 400 4.45 7.59 3.46
N CYS A 401 4.09 8.66 2.77
CA CYS A 401 4.97 9.82 2.53
C CYS A 401 4.21 11.14 2.75
N HIS A 402 4.93 12.25 2.89
CA HIS A 402 4.33 13.58 3.04
C HIS A 402 4.28 14.31 1.70
N VAL A 403 3.17 14.98 1.41
CA VAL A 403 3.03 15.80 0.20
C VAL A 403 2.72 17.25 0.58
N LEU A 404 3.47 18.19 -0.01
CA LEU A 404 3.18 19.63 0.02
C LEU A 404 2.61 20.03 -1.35
N LEU A 405 1.41 20.60 -1.36
CA LEU A 405 0.77 21.10 -2.57
C LEU A 405 0.54 22.61 -2.47
N VAL A 406 1.11 23.38 -3.38
CA VAL A 406 0.92 24.83 -3.44
C VAL A 406 -0.31 25.17 -4.29
N THR A 407 -1.13 26.08 -3.77
CA THR A 407 -2.29 26.65 -4.49
C THR A 407 -2.33 28.17 -4.33
N ASP A 408 -3.11 28.81 -5.19
CA ASP A 408 -3.35 30.24 -5.15
C ASP A 408 -4.64 30.59 -4.40
N ALA A 409 -4.63 31.77 -3.77
CA ALA A 409 -5.84 32.33 -3.21
C ALA A 409 -6.76 32.91 -4.31
N ARG A 410 -8.05 32.99 -4.02
CA ARG A 410 -9.03 33.77 -4.82
C ARG A 410 -8.59 35.24 -4.83
N LYS A 411 -9.11 36.01 -5.80
CA LYS A 411 -8.92 37.47 -5.82
C LYS A 411 -9.62 38.09 -4.60
N THR A 412 -8.87 38.26 -3.51
CA THR A 412 -9.30 38.86 -2.26
C THR A 412 -8.52 40.15 -1.99
N ASN A 413 -8.80 40.80 -0.87
CA ASN A 413 -8.02 41.95 -0.43
C ASN A 413 -6.60 41.52 -0.02
N GLU A 414 -5.59 41.90 -0.81
CA GLU A 414 -4.18 41.57 -0.55
C GLU A 414 -3.66 42.18 0.77
N ALA A 415 -4.34 43.21 1.29
CA ALA A 415 -4.02 43.87 2.55
C ALA A 415 -4.42 43.07 3.80
N ALA A 416 -5.08 41.92 3.65
CA ALA A 416 -5.51 41.06 4.76
C ALA A 416 -4.98 39.63 4.63
N PRO A 417 -4.67 38.94 5.75
CA PRO A 417 -4.28 37.53 5.71
C PRO A 417 -5.40 36.62 5.20
N THR A 418 -5.05 35.68 4.30
CA THR A 418 -6.00 34.71 3.76
C THR A 418 -6.34 33.61 4.77
N GLY A 419 -7.62 33.22 4.82
CA GLY A 419 -8.14 32.08 5.58
C GLY A 419 -8.45 30.86 4.70
N LYS A 420 -9.04 29.82 5.32
CA LYS A 420 -9.36 28.54 4.64
C LYS A 420 -10.29 28.75 3.43
N MET A 421 -11.28 29.64 3.56
CA MET A 421 -12.29 29.89 2.52
C MET A 421 -11.77 30.70 1.32
N ASP A 422 -10.55 31.23 1.42
CA ASP A 422 -9.93 32.04 0.36
C ASP A 422 -9.17 31.19 -0.66
N VAL A 423 -9.09 29.87 -0.48
CA VAL A 423 -8.44 28.97 -1.44
C VAL A 423 -9.21 28.96 -2.77
N LYS A 424 -8.48 29.15 -3.88
CA LYS A 424 -9.06 29.08 -5.23
C LYS A 424 -9.23 27.63 -5.65
N GLY A 425 -10.31 27.33 -6.37
CA GLY A 425 -10.65 25.99 -6.83
C GLY A 425 -11.78 25.34 -6.02
N THR A 426 -11.88 24.01 -6.14
CA THR A 426 -12.90 23.19 -5.48
C THR A 426 -12.75 23.21 -3.95
N GLY A 427 -13.87 23.08 -3.22
CA GLY A 427 -13.86 22.99 -1.75
C GLY A 427 -13.05 21.80 -1.22
N ALA A 428 -12.95 20.73 -2.01
CA ALA A 428 -12.15 19.54 -1.73
C ALA A 428 -10.68 19.86 -1.43
N LEU A 429 -10.13 20.93 -2.02
CA LEU A 429 -8.76 21.40 -1.77
C LEU A 429 -8.51 21.77 -0.31
N THR A 430 -9.55 22.03 0.48
CA THR A 430 -9.40 22.40 1.90
C THR A 430 -10.00 21.36 2.85
N ASP A 431 -10.91 20.52 2.37
CA ASP A 431 -11.57 19.50 3.18
C ASP A 431 -10.80 18.18 3.22
N MET A 432 -10.10 17.86 2.14
CA MET A 432 -9.38 16.60 2.02
C MET A 432 -7.98 16.62 2.61
N PRO A 433 -7.10 17.61 2.31
CA PRO A 433 -5.77 17.67 2.91
C PRO A 433 -5.83 17.59 4.43
N ASP A 434 -4.88 16.90 5.04
CA ASP A 434 -4.79 16.77 6.49
C ASP A 434 -4.50 18.14 7.12
N ASN A 435 -3.67 18.94 6.44
CA ASN A 435 -3.26 20.24 6.91
C ASN A 435 -3.49 21.32 5.84
N VAL A 436 -3.83 22.54 6.28
CA VAL A 436 -3.91 23.72 5.41
C VAL A 436 -3.10 24.83 6.05
N MET A 437 -2.07 25.29 5.34
CA MET A 437 -1.25 26.43 5.72
C MET A 437 -1.48 27.59 4.77
N SER A 438 -1.31 28.83 5.26
CA SER A 438 -1.23 30.00 4.39
C SER A 438 -0.06 30.90 4.74
N VAL A 439 0.48 31.58 3.73
CA VAL A 439 1.48 32.63 3.91
C VAL A 439 0.93 33.97 3.44
N TRP A 440 1.13 35.00 4.26
CA TRP A 440 0.76 36.36 3.94
C TRP A 440 1.93 37.31 4.19
N ARG A 441 2.21 38.14 3.21
CA ARG A 441 3.16 39.25 3.29
C ARG A 441 2.39 40.53 3.63
N ASN A 442 2.83 41.24 4.67
CA ASN A 442 2.18 42.45 5.12
C ASN A 442 2.60 43.67 4.27
N ILE A 443 2.06 43.77 3.05
CA ILE A 443 2.29 44.90 2.15
C ILE A 443 1.93 46.25 2.79
N PRO A 444 0.79 46.40 3.53
CA PRO A 444 0.49 47.64 4.23
C PRO A 444 1.60 48.09 5.18
N ARG A 445 2.17 47.18 5.96
CA ARG A 445 3.32 47.47 6.83
C ARG A 445 4.51 48.00 6.05
N GLU A 446 4.88 47.37 4.94
CA GLU A 446 6.03 47.80 4.14
C GLU A 446 5.84 49.22 3.58
N LEU A 447 4.62 49.54 3.12
CA LEU A 447 4.30 50.88 2.62
C LEU A 447 4.36 51.92 3.74
N ALA A 448 3.80 51.61 4.92
CA ALA A 448 3.87 52.47 6.09
C ALA A 448 5.32 52.69 6.56
N GLN A 449 6.15 51.64 6.58
CA GLN A 449 7.57 51.75 6.93
C GLN A 449 8.32 52.67 5.96
N ARG A 450 8.13 52.49 4.64
CA ARG A 450 8.76 53.37 3.64
C ARG A 450 8.31 54.83 3.76
N LYS A 451 7.06 55.07 4.14
CA LYS A 451 6.55 56.42 4.41
C LYS A 451 7.19 57.02 5.65
N ALA A 452 7.26 56.24 6.74
CA ALA A 452 7.92 56.65 7.98
C ALA A 452 9.40 57.00 7.79
N GLU A 453 10.13 56.20 7.01
CA GLU A 453 11.54 56.46 6.67
C GLU A 453 11.74 57.77 5.90
N LYS A 454 10.78 58.16 5.05
CA LYS A 454 10.87 59.35 4.20
C LYS A 454 10.32 60.62 4.86
N MET A 455 9.24 60.50 5.62
CA MET A 455 8.42 61.62 6.10
C MET A 455 8.31 61.66 7.64
N GLY A 456 8.93 60.72 8.36
CA GLY A 456 8.84 60.58 9.81
C GLY A 456 7.62 59.78 10.26
N TYR A 457 7.73 59.08 11.40
CA TYR A 457 6.66 58.23 11.95
C TYR A 457 5.38 59.01 12.26
N GLU A 458 5.50 60.28 12.63
CA GLU A 458 4.38 61.18 12.94
C GLU A 458 3.49 61.47 11.72
N SER A 459 3.99 61.23 10.50
CA SER A 459 3.23 61.41 9.25
C SER A 459 2.28 60.26 8.93
N LEU A 460 2.32 59.18 9.72
CA LEU A 460 1.49 58.00 9.52
C LEU A 460 0.09 58.17 10.08
N ASP A 461 -0.91 57.70 9.35
CA ASP A 461 -2.28 57.57 9.88
C ASP A 461 -2.40 56.39 10.86
N LYS A 462 -3.58 56.24 11.48
CA LYS A 462 -3.80 55.21 12.50
C LYS A 462 -3.67 53.78 11.96
N ASP A 463 -4.08 53.54 10.71
CA ASP A 463 -4.04 52.20 10.11
C ASP A 463 -2.61 51.85 9.70
N GLU A 464 -1.86 52.82 9.18
CA GLU A 464 -0.42 52.71 8.89
C GLU A 464 0.39 52.44 10.17
N GLN A 465 0.09 53.15 11.26
CA GLN A 465 0.73 52.91 12.57
C GLN A 465 0.40 51.50 13.08
N ALA A 466 -0.85 51.06 12.98
CA ALA A 466 -1.25 49.71 13.37
C ALA A 466 -0.57 48.63 12.52
N ALA A 467 -0.44 48.85 11.20
CA ALA A 467 0.22 47.92 10.29
C ALA A 467 1.70 47.71 10.67
N ILE A 468 2.42 48.75 11.10
CA ILE A 468 3.81 48.64 11.57
C ILE A 468 3.95 47.73 12.80
N GLN A 469 2.95 47.71 13.68
CA GLN A 469 2.95 46.86 14.87
C GLN A 469 2.67 45.39 14.56
N MET A 470 2.01 45.09 13.43
CA MET A 470 1.76 43.71 13.00
C MET A 470 2.99 43.09 12.34
N PRO A 471 3.23 41.76 12.43
CA PRO A 471 4.37 41.10 11.79
C PRO A 471 4.53 41.42 10.29
N ALA A 472 5.78 41.39 9.80
CA ALA A 472 6.09 41.64 8.38
C ALA A 472 5.57 40.54 7.45
N SER A 473 5.47 39.31 7.96
CA SER A 473 4.82 38.19 7.32
C SER A 473 4.12 37.33 8.36
N MET A 474 3.14 36.56 7.92
CA MET A 474 2.37 35.66 8.76
C MET A 474 2.28 34.30 8.09
N ILE A 475 2.62 33.26 8.83
CA ILE A 475 2.44 31.87 8.44
C ILE A 475 1.33 31.31 9.31
N ARG A 476 0.26 30.82 8.68
CA ARG A 476 -0.97 30.45 9.38
C ARG A 476 -1.22 28.97 9.20
N LEU A 477 -1.42 28.24 10.29
CA LEU A 477 -1.96 26.89 10.25
C LEU A 477 -3.48 27.00 10.43
N LEU A 478 -4.21 26.79 9.34
CA LEU A 478 -5.66 26.99 9.22
C LEU A 478 -6.46 25.70 9.44
N LYS A 479 -5.79 24.55 9.35
CA LYS A 479 -6.35 23.22 9.58
C LYS A 479 -5.22 22.26 9.93
N GLN A 480 -5.49 21.37 10.89
CA GLN A 480 -4.67 20.22 11.23
C GLN A 480 -5.62 19.07 11.60
N ARG A 481 -5.50 17.91 10.95
CA ARG A 481 -6.35 16.74 11.22
C ARG A 481 -5.87 15.95 12.44
N GLU A 482 -4.58 15.67 12.50
CA GLU A 482 -3.95 14.83 13.53
C GLU A 482 -3.58 15.61 14.80
N GLY A 483 -3.64 14.96 15.96
CA GLY A 483 -3.40 15.58 17.27
C GLY A 483 -4.64 16.30 17.84
N GLU A 484 -4.45 17.38 18.60
CA GLU A 484 -5.55 18.14 19.22
C GLU A 484 -6.26 19.13 18.27
N GLY A 485 -5.93 19.09 16.97
CA GLY A 485 -6.52 19.99 15.97
C GLY A 485 -6.15 21.46 16.15
N TRP A 486 -4.97 21.74 16.73
CA TRP A 486 -4.52 23.11 16.97
C TRP A 486 -4.37 23.89 15.66
N VAL A 487 -4.83 25.14 15.68
CA VAL A 487 -4.68 26.11 14.59
C VAL A 487 -4.12 27.40 15.16
N GLY A 488 -3.32 28.12 14.38
CA GLY A 488 -2.71 29.35 14.87
C GLY A 488 -1.80 30.05 13.87
N ASP A 489 -1.43 31.27 14.24
CA ASP A 489 -0.68 32.19 13.39
C ASP A 489 0.73 32.41 13.96
N ILE A 490 1.73 32.35 13.08
CA ILE A 490 3.14 32.59 13.37
C ILE A 490 3.52 33.90 12.71
N GLY A 491 3.90 34.90 13.53
CA GLY A 491 4.53 36.10 13.04
C GLY A 491 5.96 35.81 12.60
N ALA A 492 6.27 36.07 11.34
CA ALA A 492 7.59 35.84 10.77
C ALA A 492 8.11 37.08 10.05
N ASN A 493 9.43 37.22 10.01
CA ASN A 493 10.14 38.20 9.21
C ASN A 493 10.80 37.46 8.04
N PHE A 494 10.54 37.91 6.81
CA PHE A 494 11.25 37.39 5.64
C PHE A 494 12.63 38.04 5.56
N ASP A 495 13.68 37.30 5.88
CA ASP A 495 15.04 37.80 5.81
C ASP A 495 15.48 37.92 4.35
N THR A 496 15.70 39.16 3.93
CA THR A 496 16.09 39.45 2.54
C THR A 496 17.44 38.84 2.18
N ARG A 497 18.38 38.61 3.12
CA ARG A 497 19.68 38.03 2.81
C ARG A 497 19.56 36.55 2.46
N SER A 498 18.89 35.77 3.30
CA SER A 498 18.79 34.31 3.21
C SER A 498 17.52 33.79 2.51
N HIS A 499 16.48 34.62 2.34
CA HIS A 499 15.13 34.18 1.97
C HIS A 499 14.48 33.20 2.97
N GLN A 500 14.93 33.18 4.23
CA GLN A 500 14.29 32.42 5.30
C GLN A 500 13.20 33.24 5.98
N PHE A 501 12.18 32.54 6.48
CA PHE A 501 11.16 33.13 7.36
C PHE A 501 11.54 32.89 8.81
N LEU A 502 11.80 33.97 9.56
CA LEU A 502 12.37 33.93 10.90
C LEU A 502 11.35 34.39 11.95
N GLU A 503 11.26 33.69 13.07
CA GLU A 503 10.41 34.09 14.19
C GLU A 503 11.11 35.13 15.07
N GLY A 504 10.40 36.21 15.41
CA GLY A 504 10.91 37.24 16.31
C GLY A 504 12.27 37.78 15.87
N GLU A 505 13.27 37.68 16.74
CA GLU A 505 14.65 38.14 16.54
C GLU A 505 15.62 37.01 16.17
N LYS A 506 15.13 35.81 15.85
CA LYS A 506 15.98 34.69 15.44
C LYS A 506 16.78 35.06 14.19
N GLN A 507 18.02 34.57 14.15
CA GLN A 507 18.92 34.74 13.02
C GLN A 507 18.71 33.63 11.97
N PRO A 508 19.05 33.87 10.69
CA PRO A 508 19.06 32.82 9.67
C PRO A 508 19.92 31.63 10.08
N PHE A 509 19.51 30.43 9.69
CA PHE A 509 20.26 29.19 9.97
C PHE A 509 20.98 28.69 8.72
N ASN A 510 22.29 28.51 8.79
CA ASN A 510 23.07 27.94 7.69
C ASN A 510 22.99 26.42 7.75
N TYR A 511 22.22 25.81 6.86
CA TYR A 511 21.95 24.37 6.82
C TYR A 511 23.12 23.55 6.26
N LEU A 512 24.00 24.15 5.46
CA LEU A 512 25.22 23.46 4.99
C LEU A 512 26.23 23.31 6.13
N VAL A 513 26.37 24.35 6.96
CA VAL A 513 27.33 24.38 8.07
C VAL A 513 26.71 23.81 9.36
N GLY A 514 25.39 23.86 9.51
CA GLY A 514 24.66 23.33 10.65
C GLY A 514 24.62 24.25 11.87
N LYS A 515 24.67 25.58 11.68
CA LYS A 515 24.64 26.57 12.78
C LYS A 515 24.04 27.93 12.34
N PRO A 516 23.65 28.80 13.29
CA PRO A 516 23.19 30.15 12.97
C PRO A 516 24.20 30.95 12.12
N GLN A 517 23.72 31.69 11.13
CA GLN A 517 24.58 32.44 10.21
C GLN A 517 25.39 33.52 10.93
N SER A 518 24.89 34.07 12.04
CA SER A 518 25.63 35.02 12.87
C SER A 518 26.93 34.42 13.43
N GLU A 519 26.95 33.13 13.75
CA GLU A 519 28.16 32.44 14.21
C GLU A 519 29.14 32.22 13.06
N VAL A 520 28.63 31.88 11.87
CA VAL A 520 29.44 31.75 10.65
C VAL A 520 30.09 33.09 10.29
N ASP A 521 29.33 34.19 10.37
CA ASP A 521 29.83 35.53 10.08
C ASP A 521 30.93 35.94 11.08
N LEU A 522 30.72 35.67 12.38
CA LEU A 522 31.73 35.95 13.43
C LEU A 522 33.03 35.15 13.24
N GLU A 523 32.93 33.86 12.87
CA GLU A 523 34.10 33.03 12.58
C GLU A 523 34.86 33.53 11.35
N TRP A 524 34.12 33.96 10.31
CA TRP A 524 34.70 34.56 9.13
C TRP A 524 35.40 35.88 9.45
N GLU A 525 34.78 36.75 10.25
CA GLU A 525 35.39 38.00 10.71
C GLU A 525 36.66 37.70 11.53
N ALA A 526 36.59 36.83 12.54
CA ALA A 526 37.74 36.46 13.37
C ALA A 526 38.90 35.86 12.56
N GLY A 527 38.61 35.07 11.52
CA GLY A 527 39.59 34.45 10.63
C GLY A 527 40.19 35.42 9.59
N ASN A 528 39.48 36.49 9.23
CA ASN A 528 39.93 37.50 8.27
C ASN A 528 40.45 38.78 8.94
N VAL A 529 40.39 38.88 10.27
CA VAL A 529 41.10 39.89 11.06
C VAL A 529 42.57 39.48 11.21
N THR A 530 43.34 39.61 10.12
CA THR A 530 44.82 39.76 10.06
C THR A 530 45.13 40.26 8.64
N ARG A 531 45.81 41.38 8.34
CA ARG A 531 46.69 42.32 9.04
C ARG A 531 46.51 43.71 8.39
N TYR A 532 46.33 44.77 9.17
CA TYR A 532 46.80 46.11 8.80
C TYR A 532 48.05 46.42 9.61
#